data_AF-A0A1L9VHL0-F1
#
_entry.id   AF-A0A1L9VHL0-F1
#
_cell.length_a   1.000
_cell.length_b   1.000
_cell.length_c   1.000
_cell.angle_alpha   90.00
_cell.angle_beta   90.00
_cell.angle_gamma   90.00
#
_symmetry.space_group_name_H-M   'P 1'
#
loop_
_entity.id
_entity.type
_entity.pdbx_description
1 polymer ?
#
loop_
_entity_poly.entity_id
_entity_poly.type
_entity_poly.pdbx_seq_one_letter_code
_entity_poly.pdbx_strand_id
1 'polypeptide(L)'
;MNPALNADTPPPPPPKPSSHDVSRNGTPQTNPALPVTPSQAYQEGYQSQDRVRAQSVNAAQSPAPGNLPRPPTVEEGWLPDVVRDKSTTDLQTILQNPSLISALSSNHPSHTAHQQHLESLLKYNRDLATHLLDLQSQLSDSRASTESLLLTHQSLEVSWRKKQTEMDAALAPWSPRALYQRLSASISEQEAICQAVEESFLEDDHHGSVTEKGVADWVRRVRAEAGRLAARREAKARWDEGRVGGWR
;
A
#
# COMPACT_ATOMS: atom_id res chain seq x y z
N MET A 1 22.69 -16.13 62.62
CA MET A 1 21.40 -16.00 63.34
C MET A 1 20.57 -14.96 62.60
N ASN A 2 19.50 -15.36 61.91
CA ASN A 2 18.38 -14.47 61.55
C ASN A 2 17.49 -14.31 62.80
N PRO A 3 16.76 -13.21 63.06
CA PRO A 3 15.65 -12.70 62.22
C PRO A 3 15.56 -11.14 62.27
N ALA A 4 14.58 -10.37 61.77
CA ALA A 4 13.23 -10.57 61.30
C ALA A 4 12.86 -9.43 60.32
N LEU A 5 11.92 -9.73 59.42
CA LEU A 5 11.27 -8.79 58.49
C LEU A 5 10.40 -7.79 59.28
N ASN A 6 10.61 -6.49 59.06
CA ASN A 6 9.62 -5.45 59.35
C ASN A 6 9.14 -4.85 58.03
N ALA A 7 7.80 -4.77 57.90
CA ALA A 7 7.06 -4.54 56.68
C ALA A 7 6.53 -3.09 56.60
N ASP A 8 7.43 -2.10 56.53
CA ASP A 8 7.02 -0.68 56.48
C ASP A 8 7.99 0.20 55.70
N THR A 9 8.19 -0.09 54.41
CA THR A 9 8.93 0.82 53.53
C THR A 9 8.40 0.73 52.09
N PRO A 10 7.96 1.85 51.47
CA PRO A 10 7.50 1.85 50.09
C PRO A 10 8.65 1.56 49.11
N PRO A 11 8.41 0.87 47.98
CA PRO A 11 9.45 0.56 47.01
C PRO A 11 9.95 1.82 46.27
N PRO A 12 11.22 1.84 45.84
CA PRO A 12 11.85 3.02 45.24
C PRO A 12 11.28 3.38 43.85
N PRO A 13 11.24 4.67 43.46
CA PRO A 13 10.76 5.12 42.17
C PRO A 13 11.76 4.82 41.02
N PRO A 14 11.27 4.63 39.78
CA PRO A 14 12.10 4.31 38.62
C PRO A 14 13.00 5.50 38.18
N PRO A 15 14.17 5.22 37.57
CA PRO A 15 15.11 6.25 37.14
C PRO A 15 14.57 7.07 35.94
N LYS A 16 14.87 8.37 35.94
CA LYS A 16 14.50 9.33 34.88
C LYS A 16 15.30 9.06 33.59
N PRO A 17 14.66 8.96 32.41
CA PRO A 17 15.38 9.07 31.15
C PRO A 17 15.85 10.51 30.89
N SER A 18 17.09 10.57 30.41
CA SER A 18 17.89 11.75 30.11
C SER A 18 17.26 12.67 29.07
N SER A 19 17.50 13.96 29.30
CA SER A 19 17.19 15.14 28.49
C SER A 19 17.84 15.11 27.10
N HIS A 20 17.03 15.16 26.03
CA HIS A 20 17.29 15.99 24.84
C HIS A 20 16.07 16.02 23.91
N ASP A 21 15.17 16.98 24.14
CA ASP A 21 14.30 17.51 23.07
C ASP A 21 14.31 19.03 23.19
N VAL A 22 15.23 19.65 22.46
CA VAL A 22 15.20 21.08 22.19
C VAL A 22 14.18 21.29 21.06
N SER A 23 13.02 21.84 21.44
CA SER A 23 12.43 23.07 20.87
C SER A 23 12.46 23.25 19.34
N ARG A 24 11.42 23.67 18.63
CA ARG A 24 10.12 24.27 19.01
C ARG A 24 9.42 24.73 17.70
N ASN A 25 8.11 24.99 17.80
CA ASN A 25 7.23 25.78 16.91
C ASN A 25 6.65 25.01 15.70
N GLY A 26 5.35 24.87 15.48
CA GLY A 26 4.12 25.49 16.01
C GLY A 26 3.20 25.78 14.81
N THR A 27 2.02 25.17 14.66
CA THR A 27 0.66 25.74 14.91
C THR A 27 -0.43 24.79 14.34
N PRO A 28 -1.72 24.94 14.72
CA PRO A 28 -2.63 23.83 15.01
C PRO A 28 -3.66 23.53 13.91
N GLN A 29 -4.26 22.33 13.92
CA GLN A 29 -5.58 22.14 13.32
C GLN A 29 -6.47 21.21 14.15
N THR A 30 -7.64 21.73 14.44
CA THR A 30 -8.75 21.24 15.26
C THR A 30 -9.63 20.20 14.54
N ASN A 31 -9.76 19.00 15.14
CA ASN A 31 -10.91 18.06 15.18
C ASN A 31 -11.64 17.58 13.90
N PRO A 32 -12.44 16.49 13.94
CA PRO A 32 -12.55 15.40 14.93
C PRO A 32 -12.43 13.98 14.31
N ALA A 33 -12.36 12.98 15.19
CA ALA A 33 -12.36 11.55 14.87
C ALA A 33 -13.68 11.07 14.23
N LEU A 34 -13.57 10.15 13.27
CA LEU A 34 -14.65 9.30 12.77
C LEU A 34 -14.27 7.81 12.95
N PRO A 35 -15.26 6.92 13.05
CA PRO A 35 -15.16 5.68 13.82
C PRO A 35 -14.52 4.52 13.05
N VAL A 36 -13.82 3.69 13.81
CA VAL A 36 -13.22 2.42 13.38
C VAL A 36 -14.32 1.47 12.88
N THR A 37 -14.20 1.03 11.63
CA THR A 37 -15.00 -0.06 11.06
C THR A 37 -14.48 -1.42 11.53
N PRO A 38 -15.37 -2.39 11.82
CA PRO A 38 -14.97 -3.73 12.26
C PRO A 38 -14.59 -4.57 11.03
N SER A 39 -13.37 -4.39 10.55
CA SER A 39 -12.79 -5.21 9.47
C SER A 39 -11.42 -5.72 9.88
N GLN A 40 -11.30 -6.30 11.08
CA GLN A 40 -10.08 -6.99 11.54
C GLN A 40 -10.35 -8.42 12.02
N ALA A 41 -11.43 -9.05 11.56
CA ALA A 41 -11.73 -10.45 11.86
C ALA A 41 -11.39 -11.45 10.73
N TYR A 42 -10.72 -10.99 9.66
CA TYR A 42 -10.18 -11.86 8.62
C TYR A 42 -8.69 -11.58 8.42
N GLN A 43 -7.90 -11.87 9.46
CA GLN A 43 -6.48 -12.18 9.30
C GLN A 43 -6.33 -13.70 9.22
N GLU A 44 -5.15 -14.10 8.71
CA GLU A 44 -4.51 -15.42 8.84
C GLU A 44 -4.60 -16.32 7.60
N GLY A 45 -3.61 -16.16 6.71
CA GLY A 45 -3.35 -17.12 5.65
C GLY A 45 -2.05 -16.91 4.89
N TYR A 46 -1.73 -15.70 4.41
CA TYR A 46 -0.71 -15.57 3.35
C TYR A 46 0.18 -14.31 3.38
N GLN A 47 0.46 -13.71 4.54
CA GLN A 47 1.39 -12.57 4.65
C GLN A 47 2.29 -12.65 5.89
N SER A 48 2.99 -13.76 6.09
CA SER A 48 4.00 -13.87 7.15
C SER A 48 5.21 -14.68 6.71
N GLN A 49 5.77 -14.43 5.51
CA GLN A 49 7.05 -15.05 5.14
C GLN A 49 8.10 -14.14 4.50
N ASP A 50 7.76 -12.91 4.11
CA ASP A 50 8.74 -12.00 3.47
C ASP A 50 9.35 -10.91 4.37
N ARG A 51 8.94 -10.79 5.64
CA ARG A 51 9.50 -9.77 6.55
C ARG A 51 10.73 -10.17 7.36
N VAL A 52 11.21 -11.42 7.24
CA VAL A 52 12.44 -11.87 7.93
C VAL A 52 13.69 -11.78 7.02
N ARG A 53 13.55 -11.41 5.75
CA ARG A 53 14.68 -11.31 4.79
C ARG A 53 15.19 -9.89 4.54
N ALA A 54 14.86 -8.94 5.41
CA ALA A 54 15.34 -7.54 5.29
C ALA A 54 16.58 -7.22 6.17
N GLN A 55 17.12 -8.19 6.91
CA GLN A 55 18.25 -8.00 7.83
C GLN A 55 19.31 -9.11 7.70
N SER A 56 19.75 -9.41 6.49
CA SER A 56 21.04 -10.07 6.27
C SER A 56 21.41 -10.05 4.78
N VAL A 57 21.44 -8.89 4.15
CA VAL A 57 22.43 -8.73 3.07
C VAL A 57 23.75 -8.58 3.78
N ASN A 58 24.36 -9.74 4.08
CA ASN A 58 25.79 -9.84 4.24
C ASN A 58 26.39 -8.94 3.18
N ALA A 59 27.13 -7.94 3.62
CA ALA A 59 28.19 -7.36 2.83
C ALA A 59 29.10 -8.55 2.48
N ALA A 60 28.74 -9.26 1.42
CA ALA A 60 29.66 -10.10 0.68
C ALA A 60 30.76 -9.11 0.33
N GLN A 61 31.86 -9.24 1.06
CA GLN A 61 33.11 -8.57 0.77
C GLN A 61 33.43 -8.97 -0.67
N SER A 62 32.95 -8.17 -1.63
CA SER A 62 33.55 -8.13 -2.95
C SER A 62 35.01 -7.84 -2.65
N PRO A 63 35.96 -8.72 -2.99
CA PRO A 63 37.35 -8.46 -2.71
C PRO A 63 37.68 -7.15 -3.43
N ALA A 64 37.90 -6.10 -2.63
CA ALA A 64 38.41 -4.85 -3.16
C ALA A 64 39.66 -5.18 -3.98
N PRO A 65 39.91 -4.51 -5.12
CA PRO A 65 41.05 -4.79 -5.99
C PRO A 65 42.42 -4.66 -5.29
N GLY A 66 42.47 -4.17 -4.04
CA GLY A 66 43.65 -4.11 -3.19
C GLY A 66 44.03 -5.40 -2.44
N ASN A 67 43.24 -6.48 -2.52
CA ASN A 67 43.52 -7.72 -1.77
C ASN A 67 44.24 -8.82 -2.57
N LEU A 68 44.63 -8.53 -3.81
CA LEU A 68 45.47 -9.43 -4.60
C LEU A 68 46.94 -9.18 -4.22
N PRO A 69 47.73 -10.23 -3.91
CA PRO A 69 49.14 -10.07 -3.59
C PRO A 69 49.84 -9.34 -4.74
N ARG A 70 50.47 -8.20 -4.40
CA ARG A 70 51.26 -7.43 -5.34
C ARG A 70 52.39 -8.34 -5.85
N PRO A 71 52.58 -8.46 -7.18
CA PRO A 71 53.65 -9.27 -7.71
C PRO A 71 55.02 -8.78 -7.19
N PRO A 72 56.00 -9.68 -7.02
CA PRO A 72 57.32 -9.30 -6.55
C PRO A 72 57.95 -8.27 -7.49
N THR A 73 58.54 -7.23 -6.89
CA THR A 73 59.33 -6.23 -7.63
C THR A 73 60.55 -6.89 -8.25
N VAL A 74 60.97 -6.43 -9.43
CA VAL A 74 62.18 -6.93 -10.09
C VAL A 74 63.37 -6.72 -9.15
N GLU A 75 64.06 -7.80 -8.79
CA GLU A 75 65.26 -7.72 -7.96
C GLU A 75 66.36 -7.03 -8.80
N GLU A 76 66.95 -5.97 -8.24
CA GLU A 76 67.96 -5.17 -8.92
C GLU A 76 69.25 -6.01 -9.06
N GLY A 77 69.52 -6.53 -10.27
CA GLY A 77 70.69 -7.38 -10.55
C GLY A 77 70.39 -8.79 -11.04
N TRP A 78 69.13 -9.15 -11.30
CA TRP A 78 68.82 -10.45 -11.92
C TRP A 78 69.39 -10.56 -13.34
N LEU A 79 70.19 -11.60 -13.58
CA LEU A 79 70.60 -12.03 -14.91
C LEU A 79 70.09 -13.46 -15.15
N PRO A 80 69.52 -13.76 -16.33
CA PRO A 80 69.17 -15.13 -16.70
C PRO A 80 70.43 -16.01 -16.70
N ASP A 81 70.33 -17.26 -16.23
CA ASP A 81 71.46 -18.21 -16.20
C ASP A 81 72.07 -18.43 -17.59
N VAL A 82 71.27 -18.29 -18.65
CA VAL A 82 71.68 -18.37 -20.05
C VAL A 82 72.70 -17.28 -20.44
N VAL A 83 72.74 -16.17 -19.70
CA VAL A 83 73.58 -15.01 -19.97
C VAL A 83 74.84 -15.00 -19.08
N ARG A 84 74.85 -15.77 -17.98
CA ARG A 84 75.94 -15.77 -17.00
C ARG A 84 77.26 -16.34 -17.56
N ASP A 85 77.18 -17.33 -18.44
CA ASP A 85 78.36 -18.09 -18.94
C ASP A 85 78.80 -17.68 -20.37
N LYS A 86 78.30 -16.55 -20.90
CA LYS A 86 78.55 -16.13 -22.30
C LYS A 86 79.80 -15.26 -22.45
N SER A 87 80.45 -15.37 -23.62
CA SER A 87 81.59 -14.53 -23.99
C SER A 87 81.18 -13.07 -24.21
N THR A 88 82.13 -12.14 -24.04
CA THR A 88 81.89 -10.70 -24.19
C THR A 88 81.34 -10.32 -25.57
N THR A 89 81.75 -11.05 -26.61
CA THR A 89 81.31 -10.87 -28.01
C THR A 89 79.84 -11.30 -28.21
N ASP A 90 79.42 -12.39 -27.54
CA ASP A 90 78.04 -12.87 -27.56
C ASP A 90 77.12 -11.91 -26.78
N LEU A 91 77.57 -11.39 -25.65
CA LEU A 91 76.82 -10.41 -24.86
C LEU A 91 76.58 -9.12 -25.66
N GLN A 92 77.58 -8.67 -26.43
CA GLN A 92 77.43 -7.51 -27.32
C GLN A 92 76.40 -7.74 -28.43
N THR A 93 76.37 -8.96 -28.97
CA THR A 93 75.41 -9.37 -30.01
C THR A 93 73.98 -9.46 -29.45
N ILE A 94 73.82 -9.94 -28.22
CA ILE A 94 72.53 -9.97 -27.51
C ILE A 94 72.07 -8.55 -27.18
N LEU A 95 72.98 -7.67 -26.73
CA LEU A 95 72.69 -6.27 -26.43
C LEU A 95 72.33 -5.45 -27.67
N GLN A 96 72.86 -5.81 -28.85
CA GLN A 96 72.50 -5.15 -30.11
C GLN A 96 71.09 -5.50 -30.60
N ASN A 97 70.49 -6.60 -30.12
CA ASN A 97 69.20 -7.08 -30.57
C ASN A 97 68.11 -6.85 -29.50
N PRO A 98 67.31 -5.77 -29.58
CA PRO A 98 66.32 -5.43 -28.55
C PRO A 98 65.21 -6.46 -28.40
N SER A 99 64.90 -7.21 -29.46
CA SER A 99 63.95 -8.33 -29.42
C SER A 99 64.43 -9.48 -28.53
N LEU A 100 65.73 -9.78 -28.54
CA LEU A 100 66.32 -10.80 -27.66
C LEU A 100 66.34 -10.34 -26.21
N ILE A 101 66.59 -9.05 -25.97
CA ILE A 101 66.51 -8.46 -24.62
C ILE A 101 65.08 -8.56 -24.07
N SER A 102 64.07 -8.29 -24.89
CA SER A 102 62.65 -8.44 -24.51
C SER A 102 62.26 -9.90 -24.23
N ALA A 103 62.77 -10.85 -25.02
CA ALA A 103 62.56 -12.28 -24.77
C ALA A 103 63.31 -12.78 -23.52
N LEU A 104 64.45 -12.18 -23.16
CA LEU A 104 65.18 -12.49 -21.94
C LEU A 104 64.50 -11.89 -20.70
N SER A 105 63.85 -10.73 -20.82
CA SER A 105 63.12 -10.11 -19.70
C SER A 105 61.81 -10.83 -19.37
N SER A 106 61.16 -11.47 -20.36
CA SER A 106 59.97 -12.30 -20.12
C SER A 106 60.27 -13.62 -19.38
N ASN A 107 61.54 -14.05 -19.32
CA ASN A 107 61.97 -15.20 -18.52
C ASN A 107 62.06 -14.89 -17.01
N HIS A 108 61.96 -13.61 -16.61
CA HIS A 108 62.00 -13.26 -15.20
C HIS A 108 60.70 -13.73 -14.50
N PRO A 109 60.77 -14.36 -13.31
CA PRO A 109 59.60 -14.89 -12.61
C PRO A 109 58.55 -13.82 -12.24
N SER A 110 58.96 -12.56 -12.12
CA SER A 110 58.01 -11.45 -11.94
C SER A 110 57.11 -11.22 -13.16
N HIS A 111 57.56 -11.52 -14.38
CA HIS A 111 56.71 -11.40 -15.58
C HIS A 111 55.54 -12.37 -15.49
N THR A 112 55.80 -13.64 -15.14
CA THR A 112 54.77 -14.64 -14.89
C THR A 112 53.84 -14.23 -13.73
N ALA A 113 54.39 -13.69 -12.63
CA ALA A 113 53.59 -13.24 -11.49
C ALA A 113 52.68 -12.04 -11.85
N HIS A 114 53.19 -11.06 -12.62
CA HIS A 114 52.38 -9.94 -13.11
C HIS A 114 51.31 -10.41 -14.09
N GLN A 115 51.63 -11.35 -14.98
CA GLN A 115 50.66 -11.90 -15.91
C GLN A 115 49.53 -12.65 -15.18
N GLN A 116 49.86 -13.52 -14.22
CA GLN A 116 48.88 -14.20 -13.37
C GLN A 116 48.01 -13.21 -12.58
N HIS A 117 48.61 -12.13 -12.09
CA HIS A 117 47.88 -11.06 -11.40
C HIS A 117 46.88 -10.36 -12.34
N LEU A 118 47.30 -9.98 -13.55
CA LEU A 118 46.41 -9.39 -14.56
C LEU A 118 45.28 -10.33 -14.97
N GLU A 119 45.58 -11.62 -15.18
CA GLU A 119 44.57 -12.64 -15.49
C GLU A 119 43.55 -12.78 -14.35
N SER A 120 44.00 -12.72 -13.08
CA SER A 120 43.11 -12.75 -11.93
C SER A 120 42.20 -11.51 -11.84
N LEU A 121 42.73 -10.32 -12.15
CA LEU A 121 41.96 -9.07 -12.19
C LEU A 121 40.93 -9.09 -13.33
N LEU A 122 41.31 -9.59 -14.51
CA LEU A 122 40.40 -9.75 -15.65
C LEU A 122 39.28 -10.74 -15.33
N LYS A 123 39.62 -11.86 -14.69
CA LYS A 123 38.62 -12.83 -14.22
C LYS A 123 37.67 -12.21 -13.20
N TYR A 124 38.20 -11.49 -12.22
CA TYR A 124 37.38 -10.77 -11.24
C TYR A 124 36.45 -9.75 -11.90
N ASN A 125 36.95 -8.94 -12.85
CA ASN A 125 36.13 -7.96 -13.54
C ASN A 125 35.02 -8.62 -14.36
N ARG A 126 35.31 -9.76 -15.01
CA ARG A 126 34.31 -10.57 -15.72
C ARG A 126 33.25 -11.10 -14.77
N ASP A 127 33.65 -11.67 -13.64
CA ASP A 127 32.73 -12.24 -12.65
C ASP A 127 31.83 -11.13 -12.06
N LEU A 128 32.40 -9.95 -11.80
CA LEU A 128 31.65 -8.78 -11.36
C LEU A 128 30.64 -8.31 -12.42
N ALA A 129 31.05 -8.25 -13.69
CA ALA A 129 30.15 -7.87 -14.78
C ALA A 129 28.98 -8.87 -14.94
N THR A 130 29.24 -10.17 -14.83
CA THR A 130 28.17 -11.19 -14.83
C THR A 130 27.22 -11.02 -13.66
N HIS A 131 27.75 -10.77 -12.46
CA HIS A 131 26.92 -10.54 -11.28
C HIS A 131 26.06 -9.27 -11.40
N LEU A 132 26.59 -8.21 -11.99
CA LEU A 132 25.81 -6.99 -12.25
C LEU A 132 24.68 -7.22 -13.26
N LEU A 133 24.91 -8.05 -14.29
CA LEU A 133 23.86 -8.44 -15.25
C LEU A 133 22.77 -9.27 -14.59
N ASP A 134 23.12 -10.21 -13.71
CA ASP A 134 22.16 -11.01 -12.95
C ASP A 134 21.36 -10.15 -11.96
N LEU A 135 22.00 -9.17 -11.32
CA LEU A 135 21.29 -8.24 -10.45
C LEU A 135 20.35 -7.33 -11.24
N GLN A 136 20.79 -6.89 -12.43
CA GLN A 136 19.97 -6.08 -13.33
C GLN A 136 18.71 -6.84 -13.79
N SER A 137 18.83 -8.12 -14.15
CA SER A 137 17.69 -8.93 -14.56
C SER A 137 16.70 -9.16 -13.40
N GLN A 138 17.19 -9.47 -12.21
CA GLN A 138 16.34 -9.59 -11.01
C GLN A 138 15.61 -8.29 -10.69
N LEU A 139 16.29 -7.14 -10.86
CA LEU A 139 15.68 -5.84 -10.64
C LEU A 139 14.61 -5.54 -11.69
N SER A 140 14.85 -5.86 -12.97
CA SER A 140 13.83 -5.71 -14.01
C SER A 140 12.61 -6.58 -13.78
N ASP A 141 12.79 -7.83 -13.32
CA ASP A 141 11.69 -8.74 -13.01
C ASP A 141 10.87 -8.23 -11.82
N SER A 142 11.54 -7.74 -10.77
CA SER A 142 10.89 -7.12 -9.62
C SER A 142 10.09 -5.87 -10.00
N ARG A 143 10.63 -5.02 -10.88
CA ARG A 143 9.91 -3.86 -11.42
C ARG A 143 8.69 -4.29 -12.22
N ALA A 144 8.84 -5.21 -13.17
CA ALA A 144 7.72 -5.69 -13.98
C ALA A 144 6.61 -6.32 -13.11
N SER A 145 6.98 -7.10 -12.09
CA SER A 145 6.04 -7.68 -11.13
C SER A 145 5.29 -6.60 -10.34
N THR A 146 6.00 -5.62 -9.79
CA THR A 146 5.37 -4.52 -9.01
C THR A 146 4.50 -3.61 -9.88
N GLU A 147 4.91 -3.33 -11.11
CA GLU A 147 4.10 -2.60 -12.09
C GLU A 147 2.79 -3.33 -12.39
N SER A 148 2.85 -4.64 -12.61
CA SER A 148 1.65 -5.47 -12.82
C SER A 148 0.73 -5.45 -11.59
N LEU A 149 1.28 -5.57 -10.38
CA LEU A 149 0.52 -5.53 -9.14
C LEU A 149 -0.15 -4.16 -8.95
N LEU A 150 0.57 -3.06 -9.23
CA LEU A 150 0.02 -1.71 -9.14
C LEU A 150 -1.15 -1.53 -10.11
N LEU A 151 -1.01 -1.97 -11.36
CA LEU A 151 -2.09 -1.90 -12.35
C LEU A 151 -3.32 -2.71 -11.89
N THR A 152 -3.12 -3.91 -11.33
CA THR A 152 -4.24 -4.71 -10.80
C THR A 152 -4.91 -4.02 -9.62
N HIS A 153 -4.14 -3.46 -8.69
CA HIS A 153 -4.64 -2.72 -7.54
C HIS A 153 -5.47 -1.50 -7.97
N GLN A 154 -4.94 -0.72 -8.91
CA GLN A 154 -5.65 0.43 -9.46
C GLN A 154 -6.96 0.03 -10.13
N SER A 155 -6.96 -1.08 -10.89
CA SER A 155 -8.18 -1.60 -11.52
C SER A 155 -9.23 -2.03 -10.48
N LEU A 156 -8.78 -2.66 -9.39
CA LEU A 156 -9.64 -3.08 -8.29
C LEU A 156 -10.23 -1.87 -7.55
N GLU A 157 -9.41 -0.86 -7.26
CA GLU A 157 -9.86 0.39 -6.65
C GLU A 157 -10.96 1.07 -7.46
N VAL A 158 -10.78 1.18 -8.77
CA VAL A 158 -11.78 1.78 -9.66
C VAL A 158 -13.06 0.94 -9.65
N SER A 159 -12.95 -0.38 -9.73
CA SER A 159 -14.10 -1.28 -9.67
C SER A 159 -14.86 -1.20 -8.34
N TRP A 160 -14.13 -1.05 -7.22
CA TRP A 160 -14.69 -0.90 -5.89
C TRP A 160 -15.41 0.44 -5.72
N ARG A 161 -14.79 1.55 -6.15
CA ARG A 161 -15.46 2.87 -6.16
C ARG A 161 -16.73 2.84 -6.98
N LYS A 162 -16.71 2.21 -8.16
CA LYS A 162 -17.91 2.01 -8.98
C LYS A 162 -18.99 1.24 -8.21
N LYS A 163 -18.62 0.12 -7.58
CA LYS A 163 -19.57 -0.69 -6.80
C LYS A 163 -20.14 0.06 -5.60
N GLN A 164 -19.33 0.88 -4.93
CA GLN A 164 -19.80 1.74 -3.85
C GLN A 164 -20.82 2.76 -4.37
N THR A 165 -20.54 3.44 -5.48
CA THR A 165 -21.50 4.39 -6.06
C THR A 165 -22.80 3.72 -6.50
N GLU A 166 -22.73 2.49 -7.00
CA GLU A 166 -23.92 1.70 -7.36
C GLU A 166 -24.73 1.32 -6.12
N MET A 167 -24.07 0.89 -5.05
CA MET A 167 -24.71 0.62 -3.76
C MET A 167 -25.37 1.87 -3.19
N ASP A 168 -24.66 3.00 -3.17
CA ASP A 168 -25.18 4.26 -2.66
C ASP A 168 -26.39 4.72 -3.50
N ALA A 169 -26.34 4.57 -4.82
CA ALA A 169 -27.46 4.87 -5.71
C ALA A 169 -28.66 3.93 -5.47
N ALA A 170 -28.41 2.63 -5.24
CA ALA A 170 -29.46 1.66 -4.93
C ALA A 170 -30.10 1.92 -3.55
N LEU A 171 -29.32 2.39 -2.57
CA LEU A 171 -29.79 2.70 -1.23
C LEU A 171 -30.41 4.09 -1.10
N ALA A 172 -30.09 5.04 -1.98
CA ALA A 172 -30.58 6.42 -1.89
C ALA A 172 -32.12 6.54 -1.78
N PRO A 173 -32.94 5.79 -2.55
CA PRO A 173 -34.41 5.82 -2.42
C PRO A 173 -34.94 5.26 -1.09
N TRP A 174 -34.15 4.42 -0.42
CA TRP A 174 -34.48 3.78 0.85
C TRP A 174 -33.86 4.52 2.03
N SER A 175 -33.16 5.62 1.78
CA SER A 175 -32.66 6.49 2.84
C SER A 175 -33.84 7.05 3.66
N PRO A 176 -33.66 7.28 4.97
CA PRO A 176 -34.72 7.82 5.82
C PRO A 176 -35.33 9.12 5.28
N ARG A 177 -34.49 9.98 4.68
CA ARG A 177 -34.93 11.22 4.05
C ARG A 177 -35.80 10.98 2.81
N ALA A 178 -35.40 10.06 1.92
CA ALA A 178 -36.17 9.74 0.72
C ALA A 178 -37.50 9.08 1.07
N LEU A 179 -37.52 8.18 2.05
CA LEU A 179 -38.76 7.57 2.56
C LEU A 179 -39.69 8.62 3.17
N TYR A 180 -39.16 9.56 3.95
CA TYR A 180 -39.93 10.66 4.51
C TYR A 180 -40.48 11.62 3.43
N GLN A 181 -39.68 11.93 2.42
CA GLN A 181 -40.13 12.72 1.26
C GLN A 181 -41.24 12.01 0.50
N ARG A 182 -41.11 10.70 0.28
CA ARG A 182 -42.17 9.89 -0.36
C ARG A 182 -43.44 9.84 0.48
N LEU A 183 -43.33 9.72 1.81
CA LEU A 183 -44.47 9.79 2.72
C LEU A 183 -45.17 11.14 2.61
N SER A 184 -44.41 12.23 2.66
CA SER A 184 -44.93 13.59 2.54
C SER A 184 -45.62 13.82 1.19
N ALA A 185 -45.02 13.35 0.10
CA ALA A 185 -45.63 13.40 -1.24
C ALA A 185 -46.93 12.58 -1.31
N SER A 186 -46.97 11.38 -0.71
CA SER A 186 -48.19 10.56 -0.66
C SER A 186 -49.31 11.18 0.18
N ILE A 187 -48.98 12.05 1.15
CA ILE A 187 -49.96 12.82 1.91
C ILE A 187 -50.54 13.91 1.02
N SER A 188 -49.69 14.69 0.32
CA SER A 188 -50.18 15.72 -0.60
C SER A 188 -50.99 15.15 -1.77
N GLU A 189 -50.60 13.98 -2.30
CA GLU A 189 -51.37 13.28 -3.33
C GLU A 189 -52.73 12.84 -2.79
N GLN A 190 -52.78 12.32 -1.56
CA GLN A 190 -54.03 11.93 -0.93
C GLN A 190 -54.94 13.12 -0.61
N GLU A 191 -54.37 14.27 -0.25
CA GLU A 191 -55.12 15.52 -0.08
C GLU A 191 -55.76 15.96 -1.39
N ALA A 192 -55.01 15.90 -2.50
CA ALA A 192 -55.54 16.17 -3.83
C ALA A 192 -56.63 15.16 -4.24
N ILE A 193 -56.48 13.87 -3.91
CA ILE A 193 -57.53 12.86 -4.16
C ILE A 193 -58.79 13.17 -3.34
N CYS A 194 -58.66 13.53 -2.06
CA CYS A 194 -59.82 13.91 -1.25
C CYS A 194 -60.55 15.11 -1.86
N GLN A 195 -59.80 16.14 -2.26
CA GLN A 195 -60.36 17.31 -2.95
C GLN A 195 -61.05 16.93 -4.27
N ALA A 196 -60.42 16.10 -5.10
CA ALA A 196 -60.99 15.64 -6.36
C ALA A 196 -62.25 14.78 -6.16
N VAL A 197 -62.32 13.96 -5.11
CA VAL A 197 -63.52 13.18 -4.78
C VAL A 197 -64.64 14.12 -4.29
N GLU A 198 -64.31 15.17 -3.55
CA GLU A 198 -65.26 16.20 -3.12
C GLU A 198 -65.78 17.02 -4.32
N GLU A 199 -64.90 17.40 -5.25
CA GLU A 199 -65.22 18.13 -6.48
C GLU A 199 -66.03 17.27 -7.47
N SER A 200 -65.71 15.98 -7.60
CA SER A 200 -66.44 15.03 -8.47
C SER A 200 -67.92 14.92 -8.12
N PHE A 201 -68.31 15.15 -6.86
CA PHE A 201 -69.72 15.20 -6.47
C PHE A 201 -70.42 16.46 -6.98
N LEU A 202 -69.71 17.59 -7.00
CA LEU A 202 -70.24 18.87 -7.49
C LEU A 202 -70.38 18.87 -9.02
N GLU A 203 -69.48 18.18 -9.72
CA GLU A 203 -69.51 18.06 -11.20
C GLU A 203 -70.62 17.13 -11.71
N ASP A 204 -70.92 16.02 -11.00
CA ASP A 204 -72.00 15.07 -11.36
C ASP A 204 -73.41 15.69 -11.26
N ASP A 205 -73.59 16.74 -10.44
CA ASP A 205 -74.87 17.45 -10.27
C ASP A 205 -75.29 18.27 -11.52
N HIS A 206 -74.37 18.48 -12.47
CA HIS A 206 -74.66 19.12 -13.76
C HIS A 206 -75.27 18.15 -14.80
N HIS A 207 -75.27 16.85 -14.53
CA HIS A 207 -75.80 15.80 -15.41
C HIS A 207 -76.91 14.99 -14.72
N GLY A 208 -77.97 15.66 -14.28
CA GLY A 208 -79.31 15.08 -14.12
C GLY A 208 -79.44 13.82 -13.25
N SER A 209 -79.84 14.05 -11.99
CA SER A 209 -80.34 13.05 -11.02
C SER A 209 -79.28 12.11 -10.43
N VAL A 210 -78.48 12.64 -9.49
CA VAL A 210 -77.72 11.82 -8.55
C VAL A 210 -78.67 10.90 -7.79
N THR A 211 -78.60 9.60 -8.05
CA THR A 211 -79.41 8.60 -7.33
C THR A 211 -78.96 8.50 -5.87
N GLU A 212 -79.90 8.28 -4.93
CA GLU A 212 -79.60 8.13 -3.48
C GLU A 212 -78.50 7.09 -3.20
N LYS A 213 -78.46 6.03 -4.00
CA LYS A 213 -77.42 4.99 -3.98
C LYS A 213 -76.04 5.56 -4.34
N GLY A 214 -75.96 6.45 -5.33
CA GLY A 214 -74.72 7.14 -5.72
C GLY A 214 -74.18 8.04 -4.62
N VAL A 215 -75.05 8.75 -3.90
CA VAL A 215 -74.67 9.56 -2.73
C VAL A 215 -74.08 8.68 -1.63
N ALA A 216 -74.74 7.57 -1.30
CA ALA A 216 -74.25 6.65 -0.27
C ALA A 216 -72.88 6.05 -0.61
N ASP A 217 -72.66 5.71 -1.88
CA ASP A 217 -71.37 5.19 -2.37
C ASP A 217 -70.28 6.27 -2.38
N TRP A 218 -70.63 7.51 -2.72
CA TRP A 218 -69.73 8.66 -2.63
C TRP A 218 -69.32 8.97 -1.18
N VAL A 219 -70.27 9.03 -0.24
CA VAL A 219 -69.97 9.23 1.19
C VAL A 219 -69.04 8.14 1.71
N ARG A 220 -69.22 6.89 1.26
CA ARG A 220 -68.33 5.78 1.62
C ARG A 220 -66.92 6.02 1.09
N ARG A 221 -66.77 6.50 -0.16
CA ARG A 221 -65.47 6.84 -0.76
C ARG A 221 -64.78 8.00 -0.04
N VAL A 222 -65.50 9.10 0.22
CA VAL A 222 -64.97 10.26 0.98
C VAL A 222 -64.45 9.83 2.34
N ARG A 223 -65.24 9.07 3.10
CA ARG A 223 -64.81 8.59 4.43
C ARG A 223 -63.60 7.65 4.35
N ALA A 224 -63.52 6.79 3.33
CA ALA A 224 -62.40 5.89 3.13
C ALA A 224 -61.11 6.67 2.82
N GLU A 225 -61.16 7.62 1.89
CA GLU A 225 -59.99 8.43 1.50
C GLU A 225 -59.58 9.41 2.61
N ALA A 226 -60.53 10.02 3.32
CA ALA A 226 -60.26 10.85 4.51
C ALA A 226 -59.64 10.04 5.66
N GLY A 227 -60.11 8.81 5.90
CA GLY A 227 -59.51 7.89 6.87
C GLY A 227 -58.07 7.53 6.51
N ARG A 228 -57.81 7.29 5.21
CA ARG A 228 -56.45 7.02 4.70
C ARG A 228 -55.53 8.23 4.86
N LEU A 229 -56.02 9.45 4.62
CA LEU A 229 -55.28 10.69 4.84
C LEU A 229 -54.92 10.87 6.31
N ALA A 230 -55.89 10.67 7.22
CA ALA A 230 -55.66 10.78 8.66
C ALA A 230 -54.59 9.78 9.15
N ALA A 231 -54.65 8.53 8.71
CA ALA A 231 -53.66 7.51 9.06
C ALA A 231 -52.24 7.88 8.58
N ARG A 232 -52.08 8.44 7.37
CA ARG A 232 -50.77 8.88 6.88
C ARG A 232 -50.22 10.10 7.63
N ARG A 233 -51.08 11.05 8.01
CA ARG A 233 -50.68 12.20 8.85
C ARG A 233 -50.23 11.75 10.24
N GLU A 234 -50.92 10.78 10.83
CA GLU A 234 -50.54 10.20 12.11
C GLU A 234 -49.23 9.42 12.02
N ALA A 235 -49.01 8.67 10.93
CA ALA A 235 -47.74 8.01 10.66
C ALA A 235 -46.58 9.01 10.50
N LYS A 236 -46.82 10.15 9.83
CA LYS A 236 -45.83 11.24 9.73
C LYS A 236 -45.54 11.88 11.09
N ALA A 237 -46.57 12.15 11.90
CA ALA A 237 -46.37 12.69 13.25
C ALA A 237 -45.54 11.74 14.14
N ARG A 238 -45.83 10.43 14.08
CA ARG A 238 -44.99 9.41 14.74
C ARG A 238 -43.57 9.40 14.20
N TRP A 239 -43.39 9.64 12.90
CA TRP A 239 -42.06 9.74 12.29
C TRP A 239 -41.28 10.94 12.79
N ASP A 240 -41.92 12.11 12.85
CA ASP A 240 -41.33 13.36 13.34
C ASP A 240 -40.93 13.26 14.83
N GLU A 241 -41.65 12.45 15.61
CA GLU A 241 -41.36 12.16 17.01
C GLU A 241 -40.34 11.00 17.22
N GLY A 242 -39.86 10.37 16.14
CA GLY A 242 -38.93 9.24 16.22
C GLY A 242 -39.56 7.92 16.68
N ARG A 243 -40.90 7.83 16.74
CA ARG A 243 -41.66 6.60 17.07
C ARG A 243 -41.88 5.71 15.83
N VAL A 244 -40.85 5.56 14.99
CA VAL A 244 -40.90 4.73 13.77
C VAL A 244 -40.47 3.30 14.11
N GLY A 245 -41.36 2.32 13.94
CA GLY A 245 -41.04 0.90 14.09
C GLY A 245 -41.58 0.21 15.35
N GLY A 246 -42.32 0.91 16.20
CA GLY A 246 -43.02 0.28 17.33
C GLY A 246 -44.37 -0.29 16.91
N TRP A 247 -44.46 -1.60 16.68
CA TRP A 247 -45.70 -2.31 17.00
C TRP A 247 -45.72 -2.43 18.53
N ARG A 248 -46.47 -1.56 19.18
CA ARG A 248 -46.91 -1.72 20.56
C ARG A 248 -48.42 -1.67 20.57
#